data_AF-A0A6B9YUW2-F1
#
_entry.id   AF-A0A6B9YUW2-F1
#
_cell.length_a   1.000
_cell.length_b   1.000
_cell.length_c   1.000
_cell.angle_alpha   90.00
_cell.angle_beta   90.00
_cell.angle_gamma   90.00
#
_symmetry.space_group_name_H-M   'P 1'
#
loop_
_entity.id
_entity.type
_entity.pdbx_description
1 polymer ?
#
loop_
_entity_poly.entity_id
_entity_poly.type
_entity_poly.pdbx_seq_one_letter_code
_entity_poly.pdbx_strand_id
1 'polypeptide(L)'
;MTAEERARKIKVLIFDVDGVLTDGQIFVIPGPDGKGIESKGFAAHDGLGITLGRLGGLRIGIITKRNSQTVAIRARDLKLEFVYQGQAHKMQAAREILEKTGYSLEELCYVGDDIIDLPVMEQCGLAIATANARQQVKDVAHYVTPNRGGQGAGRDAIDFILSAQGTLDKVIRDYLDEDNRAAEIADVGVGNM
;
A
#
# COMPACT_ATOMS: atom_id res chain seq x y z
N MET A 1 0.90 0.05 -23.55
CA MET A 1 -0.20 0.35 -22.61
C MET A 1 0.23 1.51 -21.74
N THR A 2 -0.62 2.52 -21.57
CA THR A 2 -0.36 3.62 -20.63
C THR A 2 -0.56 3.14 -19.18
N ALA A 3 -0.15 3.97 -18.21
CA ALA A 3 -0.35 3.66 -16.80
C ALA A 3 -1.85 3.59 -16.44
N GLU A 4 -2.68 4.44 -17.04
CA GLU A 4 -4.12 4.50 -16.83
C GLU A 4 -4.82 3.24 -17.37
N GLU A 5 -4.40 2.75 -18.53
CA GLU A 5 -4.93 1.50 -19.11
C GLU A 5 -4.64 0.29 -18.21
N ARG A 6 -3.46 0.27 -17.58
CA ARG A 6 -3.08 -0.74 -16.58
C ARG A 6 -3.91 -0.61 -15.31
N ALA A 7 -4.03 0.61 -14.78
CA ALA A 7 -4.77 0.92 -13.56
C ALA A 7 -6.25 0.49 -13.59
N ARG A 8 -6.89 0.56 -14.77
CA ARG A 8 -8.27 0.09 -14.96
C ARG A 8 -8.49 -1.39 -14.63
N LYS A 9 -7.46 -2.21 -14.75
CA LYS A 9 -7.55 -3.66 -14.50
C LYS A 9 -7.36 -4.03 -13.01
N ILE A 10 -6.83 -3.12 -12.20
CA ILE A 10 -6.32 -3.46 -10.87
C ILE A 10 -7.44 -3.86 -9.90
N LYS A 11 -7.23 -5.00 -9.23
CA LYS A 11 -8.10 -5.55 -8.18
C LYS A 11 -7.36 -5.70 -6.86
N VAL A 12 -6.06 -6.00 -6.92
CA VAL A 12 -5.20 -6.17 -5.75
C VAL A 12 -4.15 -5.07 -5.74
N LEU A 13 -4.01 -4.37 -4.61
CA LEU A 13 -3.01 -3.34 -4.40
C LEU A 13 -2.12 -3.70 -3.22
N ILE A 14 -0.83 -3.90 -3.50
CA ILE A 14 0.16 -4.23 -2.48
C ILE A 14 1.17 -3.11 -2.36
N PHE A 15 1.45 -2.70 -1.13
CA PHE A 15 2.50 -1.75 -0.82
C PHE A 15 3.71 -2.46 -0.19
N ASP A 16 4.91 -1.99 -0.49
CA ASP A 16 5.99 -2.04 0.51
C ASP A 16 5.67 -1.08 1.68
N VAL A 17 6.43 -1.17 2.76
CA VAL A 17 6.26 -0.34 3.96
C VAL A 17 7.33 0.77 4.05
N ASP A 18 8.61 0.40 3.97
CA ASP A 18 9.71 1.27 4.38
C ASP A 18 10.21 2.08 3.19
N GLY A 19 9.81 3.37 3.10
CA GLY A 19 10.07 4.20 1.93
C GLY A 19 8.86 4.33 0.99
N VAL A 20 7.76 3.63 1.32
CA VAL A 20 6.46 3.70 0.65
C VAL A 20 5.36 4.23 1.57
N LEU A 21 4.91 3.46 2.56
CA LEU A 21 3.92 3.92 3.55
C LEU A 21 4.56 4.72 4.71
N THR A 22 5.89 4.72 4.74
CA THR A 22 6.74 5.49 5.66
C THR A 22 7.81 6.22 4.85
N ASP A 23 8.53 7.14 5.47
CA ASP A 23 9.64 7.87 4.86
C ASP A 23 10.95 7.07 4.75
N GLY A 24 10.92 5.79 5.15
CA GLY A 24 12.06 4.87 5.14
C GLY A 24 12.95 4.96 6.37
N GLN A 25 12.67 5.88 7.30
CA GLN A 25 13.42 5.96 8.56
C GLN A 25 13.00 4.86 9.53
N ILE A 26 13.99 4.35 10.27
CA ILE A 26 13.78 3.36 11.34
C ILE A 26 14.34 3.96 12.61
N PHE A 27 13.45 4.34 13.53
CA PHE A 27 13.86 4.82 14.85
C PHE A 27 14.05 3.61 15.77
N VAL A 28 15.23 3.49 16.37
CA VAL A 28 15.53 2.44 17.35
C VAL A 28 15.75 3.09 18.70
N ILE A 29 14.81 2.88 19.61
CA ILE A 29 14.82 3.45 20.97
C ILE A 29 15.37 2.39 21.92
N PRO A 30 16.51 2.60 22.59
CA PRO A 30 17.07 1.62 23.50
C PRO A 30 16.17 1.46 24.74
N GLY A 31 15.79 0.22 25.03
CA GLY A 31 15.07 -0.15 26.25
C GLY A 31 16.01 -0.37 27.44
N PRO A 32 15.48 -0.35 28.67
CA PRO A 32 16.26 -0.58 29.89
C PRO A 32 16.83 -2.00 29.99
N ASP A 33 16.33 -2.95 29.22
CA ASP A 33 16.82 -4.33 29.10
C ASP A 33 17.87 -4.52 27.98
N GLY A 34 18.31 -3.41 27.35
CA GLY A 34 19.25 -3.42 26.22
C GLY A 34 18.63 -3.84 24.88
N LYS A 35 17.32 -4.15 24.82
CA LYS A 35 16.60 -4.39 23.57
C LYS A 35 16.04 -3.09 23.03
N GLY A 36 16.16 -2.88 21.73
CA GLY A 36 15.61 -1.70 21.06
C GLY A 36 14.13 -1.86 20.72
N ILE A 37 13.32 -0.82 20.96
CA ILE A 37 11.97 -0.68 20.42
C ILE A 37 12.09 0.03 19.07
N GLU A 38 11.53 -0.58 18.02
CA GLU A 38 11.44 0.02 16.70
C GLU A 38 10.20 0.91 16.58
N SER A 39 10.36 2.11 16.03
CA SER A 39 9.26 3.02 15.70
C SER A 39 9.37 3.52 14.27
N LYS A 40 8.22 3.80 13.65
CA LYS A 40 8.04 4.25 12.27
C LYS A 40 6.93 5.29 12.20
N GLY A 41 7.08 6.30 11.35
CA GLY A 41 6.02 7.26 11.05
C GLY A 41 5.21 6.84 9.81
N PHE A 42 3.88 6.86 9.94
CA PHE A 42 2.95 6.65 8.81
C PHE A 42 2.14 7.91 8.54
N ALA A 43 1.75 8.14 7.28
CA ALA A 43 0.92 9.30 6.93
C ALA A 43 -0.57 9.04 7.19
N ALA A 44 -1.25 10.05 7.75
CA ALA A 44 -2.72 10.03 7.86
C ALA A 44 -3.40 10.05 6.47
N HIS A 45 -2.80 10.77 5.50
CA HIS A 45 -3.28 10.81 4.12
C HIS A 45 -3.34 9.41 3.50
N ASP A 46 -2.29 8.60 3.68
CA ASP A 46 -2.25 7.21 3.21
C ASP A 46 -3.31 6.35 3.91
N GLY A 47 -3.55 6.60 5.21
CA GLY A 47 -4.59 5.91 5.96
C GLY A 47 -5.99 6.14 5.39
N LEU A 48 -6.36 7.40 5.14
CA LEU A 48 -7.63 7.72 4.47
C LEU A 48 -7.66 7.16 3.05
N GLY A 49 -6.56 7.24 2.31
CA GLY A 49 -6.44 6.64 0.98
C GLY A 49 -6.79 5.16 0.99
N ILE A 50 -6.24 4.39 1.93
CA ILE A 50 -6.52 2.94 2.07
C ILE A 50 -7.99 2.68 2.37
N THR A 51 -8.63 3.50 3.22
CA THR A 51 -10.09 3.45 3.44
C THR A 51 -10.86 3.67 2.14
N LEU A 52 -10.53 4.71 1.37
CA LEU A 52 -11.16 4.97 0.07
C LEU A 52 -10.92 3.82 -0.92
N GLY A 53 -9.70 3.31 -1.03
CA GLY A 53 -9.36 2.20 -1.91
C GLY A 53 -10.19 0.94 -1.61
N ARG A 54 -10.34 0.60 -0.33
CA ARG A 54 -11.19 -0.51 0.12
C ARG A 54 -12.67 -0.28 -0.21
N LEU A 55 -13.18 0.93 0.04
CA LEU A 55 -14.56 1.29 -0.33
C LEU A 55 -14.78 1.24 -1.85
N GLY A 56 -13.75 1.57 -2.63
CA GLY A 56 -13.70 1.42 -4.08
C GLY A 56 -13.55 -0.03 -4.57
N GLY A 57 -13.48 -1.01 -3.67
CA GLY A 57 -13.42 -2.44 -3.99
C GLY A 57 -12.01 -2.99 -4.22
N LEU A 58 -10.95 -2.23 -3.94
CA LEU A 58 -9.58 -2.75 -3.98
C LEU A 58 -9.32 -3.66 -2.78
N ARG A 59 -8.67 -4.80 -3.03
CA ARG A 59 -8.13 -5.66 -1.97
C ARG A 59 -6.70 -5.24 -1.67
N ILE A 60 -6.49 -4.69 -0.49
CA ILE A 60 -5.25 -3.97 -0.16
C ILE A 60 -4.43 -4.74 0.88
N GLY A 61 -3.11 -4.73 0.72
CA GLY A 61 -2.20 -5.28 1.72
C GLY A 61 -0.77 -4.79 1.61
N ILE A 62 0.10 -5.41 2.40
CA ILE A 62 1.54 -5.09 2.48
C ILE A 62 2.41 -6.34 2.36
N ILE A 63 3.57 -6.17 1.73
CA ILE A 63 4.68 -7.13 1.75
C ILE A 63 5.95 -6.39 2.18
N THR A 64 6.50 -6.75 3.34
CA THR A 64 7.72 -6.13 3.88
C THR A 64 8.75 -7.17 4.30
N LYS A 65 10.03 -6.81 4.15
CA LYS A 65 11.17 -7.63 4.58
C LYS A 65 11.29 -7.68 6.10
N ARG A 66 10.94 -6.59 6.80
CA ARG A 66 11.09 -6.52 8.26
C ARG A 66 9.95 -7.25 8.94
N ASN A 67 10.19 -7.70 10.17
CA ASN A 67 9.14 -8.14 11.07
C ASN A 67 9.05 -7.10 12.20
N SER A 68 7.93 -6.37 12.26
CA SER A 68 7.76 -5.19 13.08
C SER A 68 6.38 -5.16 13.72
N GLN A 69 6.33 -4.96 15.03
CA GLN A 69 5.07 -4.80 15.76
C GLN A 69 4.35 -3.51 15.34
N THR A 70 5.09 -2.44 15.09
CA THR A 70 4.56 -1.15 14.60
C THR A 70 3.82 -1.32 13.28
N VAL A 71 4.35 -2.14 12.36
CA VAL A 71 3.68 -2.49 11.10
C VAL A 71 2.45 -3.35 11.33
N ALA A 72 2.52 -4.34 12.23
CA ALA A 72 1.38 -5.20 12.55
C ALA A 72 0.19 -4.43 13.13
N ILE A 73 0.44 -3.49 14.04
CA ILE A 73 -0.58 -2.62 14.62
C ILE A 73 -1.20 -1.76 13.51
N ARG A 74 -0.37 -1.05 12.75
CA ARG A 74 -0.86 -0.16 11.70
C ARG A 74 -1.68 -0.90 10.64
N ALA A 75 -1.25 -2.09 10.23
CA ALA A 75 -1.98 -2.91 9.27
C ALA A 75 -3.37 -3.34 9.80
N ARG A 76 -3.48 -3.62 11.11
CA ARG A 76 -4.75 -3.92 11.77
C ARG A 76 -5.67 -2.70 11.81
N ASP A 77 -5.14 -1.54 12.20
CA ASP A 77 -5.92 -0.29 12.24
C ASP A 77 -6.51 0.04 10.87
N LEU A 78 -5.70 -0.15 9.83
CA LEU A 78 -6.08 0.06 8.43
C LEU A 78 -6.92 -1.06 7.83
N LYS A 79 -7.19 -2.13 8.60
CA LYS A 79 -7.97 -3.31 8.20
C LYS A 79 -7.48 -3.89 6.87
N LEU A 80 -6.15 -3.98 6.72
CA LEU A 80 -5.52 -4.57 5.54
C LEU A 80 -5.82 -6.06 5.45
N GLU A 81 -6.08 -6.52 4.23
CA GLU A 81 -6.45 -7.91 3.98
C GLU A 81 -5.21 -8.82 3.95
N PHE A 82 -4.12 -8.35 3.35
CA PHE A 82 -2.88 -9.11 3.21
C PHE A 82 -1.77 -8.46 4.04
N VAL A 83 -1.17 -9.22 4.95
CA VAL A 83 -0.06 -8.75 5.80
C VAL A 83 1.05 -9.80 5.79
N TYR A 84 2.07 -9.58 4.95
CA TYR A 84 3.22 -10.48 4.83
C TYR A 84 4.48 -9.77 5.31
N GLN A 85 4.92 -10.11 6.52
CA GLN A 85 6.14 -9.61 7.12
C GLN A 85 7.27 -10.63 7.01
N GLY A 86 8.52 -10.20 7.17
CA GLY A 86 9.69 -11.08 7.10
C GLY A 86 10.01 -11.62 5.70
N GLN A 87 9.47 -10.99 4.64
CA GLN A 87 9.56 -11.51 3.28
C GLN A 87 10.82 -11.03 2.55
N ALA A 88 11.85 -11.87 2.50
CA ALA A 88 13.04 -11.61 1.69
C ALA A 88 12.78 -11.77 0.19
N HIS A 89 11.88 -12.68 -0.18
CA HIS A 89 11.51 -12.98 -1.57
C HIS A 89 10.07 -12.53 -1.84
N LYS A 90 9.89 -11.22 -2.09
CA LYS A 90 8.56 -10.61 -2.18
C LYS A 90 7.67 -11.20 -3.28
N MET A 91 8.25 -11.69 -4.38
CA MET A 91 7.49 -12.35 -5.44
C MET A 91 6.82 -13.65 -5.00
N GLN A 92 7.39 -14.37 -4.04
CA GLN A 92 6.73 -15.57 -3.49
C GLN A 92 5.45 -15.17 -2.75
N ALA A 93 5.53 -14.19 -1.84
CA ALA A 93 4.36 -13.67 -1.13
C ALA A 93 3.31 -13.09 -2.09
N ALA A 94 3.72 -12.40 -3.16
CA ALA A 94 2.80 -11.91 -4.18
C ALA A 94 2.04 -13.06 -4.89
N ARG A 95 2.72 -14.16 -5.23
CA ARG A 95 2.08 -15.35 -5.82
C ARG A 95 1.09 -16.00 -4.87
N GLU A 96 1.43 -16.12 -3.58
CA GLU A 96 0.51 -16.66 -2.57
C GLU A 96 -0.76 -15.81 -2.43
N ILE A 97 -0.65 -14.48 -2.53
CA ILE A 97 -1.81 -13.59 -2.56
C ILE A 97 -2.66 -13.85 -3.81
N LEU A 98 -2.05 -13.94 -4.99
CA LEU A 98 -2.77 -14.19 -6.23
C LEU A 98 -3.47 -15.56 -6.23
N GLU A 99 -2.82 -16.60 -5.71
CA GLU A 99 -3.43 -17.92 -5.53
C GLU A 99 -4.66 -17.88 -4.60
N LYS A 100 -4.56 -17.17 -3.47
CA LYS A 100 -5.68 -17.03 -2.51
C LYS A 100 -6.84 -16.20 -3.06
N THR A 101 -6.54 -15.23 -3.92
CA THR A 101 -7.55 -14.31 -4.46
C THR A 101 -8.15 -14.77 -5.78
N GLY A 102 -7.46 -15.62 -6.53
CA GLY A 102 -7.82 -16.03 -7.88
C GLY A 102 -7.53 -14.98 -8.96
N TYR A 103 -6.92 -13.85 -8.60
CA TYR A 103 -6.55 -12.79 -9.55
C TYR A 103 -5.24 -13.10 -10.26
N SER A 104 -5.07 -12.51 -11.43
CA SER A 104 -3.87 -12.61 -12.24
C SER A 104 -2.82 -11.55 -11.89
N LEU A 105 -1.59 -11.72 -12.39
CA LEU A 105 -0.55 -10.70 -12.28
C LEU A 105 -0.97 -9.38 -12.96
N GLU A 106 -1.76 -9.42 -14.04
CA GLU A 106 -2.25 -8.21 -14.73
C GLU A 106 -3.21 -7.37 -13.88
N GLU A 107 -3.82 -7.97 -12.86
CA GLU A 107 -4.76 -7.32 -11.93
C GLU A 107 -4.08 -6.90 -10.62
N LEU A 108 -2.77 -7.15 -10.49
CA LEU A 108 -1.95 -6.74 -9.36
C LEU A 108 -1.28 -5.39 -9.61
N CYS A 109 -1.45 -4.48 -8.66
CA CYS A 109 -0.62 -3.31 -8.52
C CYS A 109 0.36 -3.51 -7.37
N TYR A 110 1.63 -3.16 -7.60
CA TYR A 110 2.65 -3.14 -6.56
C TYR A 110 3.29 -1.75 -6.46
N VAL A 111 3.38 -1.21 -5.24
CA VAL A 111 4.03 0.07 -4.94
C VAL A 111 5.32 -0.17 -4.16
N GLY A 112 6.46 0.23 -4.73
CA GLY A 112 7.79 -0.01 -4.16
C GLY A 112 8.70 1.22 -4.20
N ASP A 113 9.85 1.14 -3.54
CA ASP A 113 10.85 2.22 -3.53
C ASP A 113 12.31 1.76 -3.70
N ASP A 114 12.63 0.50 -3.41
CA ASP A 114 14.00 -0.04 -3.51
C ASP A 114 14.07 -1.37 -4.28
N ILE A 115 15.30 -1.82 -4.58
CA ILE A 115 15.60 -2.95 -5.47
C ILE A 115 14.95 -4.28 -5.06
N ILE A 116 14.57 -4.42 -3.79
CA ILE A 116 13.89 -5.61 -3.27
C ILE A 116 12.46 -5.76 -3.83
N ASP A 117 11.88 -4.68 -4.35
CA ASP A 117 10.55 -4.64 -4.93
C ASP A 117 10.53 -5.02 -6.42
N LEU A 118 11.67 -4.87 -7.11
CA LEU A 118 11.81 -5.12 -8.55
C LEU A 118 11.25 -6.48 -8.99
N PRO A 119 11.49 -7.61 -8.28
CA PRO A 119 10.96 -8.90 -8.70
C PRO A 119 9.43 -8.92 -8.86
N VAL A 120 8.69 -8.13 -8.07
CA VAL A 120 7.24 -8.01 -8.20
C VAL A 120 6.88 -6.95 -9.24
N MET A 121 7.54 -5.79 -9.17
CA MET A 121 7.25 -4.65 -10.04
C MET A 121 7.43 -4.97 -11.53
N GLU A 122 8.46 -5.73 -11.89
CA GLU A 122 8.73 -6.13 -13.28
C GLU A 122 7.66 -7.07 -13.87
N GLN A 123 6.87 -7.73 -13.02
CA GLN A 123 5.92 -8.77 -13.44
C GLN A 123 4.45 -8.37 -13.27
N CYS A 124 4.15 -7.42 -12.38
CA CYS A 124 2.77 -7.01 -12.08
C CYS A 124 2.15 -6.15 -13.18
N GLY A 125 0.81 -6.08 -13.19
CA GLY A 125 0.02 -5.34 -14.17
C GLY A 125 0.25 -3.84 -14.11
N LEU A 126 0.43 -3.30 -12.89
CA LEU A 126 0.78 -1.91 -12.64
C LEU A 126 1.87 -1.81 -11.57
N ALA A 127 2.96 -1.14 -11.92
CA ALA A 127 4.10 -0.95 -11.03
C ALA A 127 4.19 0.54 -10.73
N ILE A 128 4.17 0.91 -9.45
CA ILE A 128 4.24 2.30 -9.02
C ILE A 128 5.49 2.48 -8.16
N ALA A 129 6.29 3.50 -8.47
CA ALA A 129 7.40 3.93 -7.63
C ALA A 129 7.01 5.17 -6.84
N THR A 130 7.47 5.28 -5.59
CA THR A 130 7.35 6.55 -4.86
C THR A 130 8.32 7.62 -5.38
N ALA A 131 8.05 8.90 -5.11
CA ALA A 131 8.94 9.98 -5.56
C ALA A 131 10.39 9.84 -5.02
N ASN A 132 10.58 9.24 -3.85
CA ASN A 132 11.89 8.97 -3.23
C ASN A 132 12.52 7.64 -3.65
N ALA A 133 11.85 6.85 -4.50
CA ALA A 133 12.37 5.56 -4.95
C ALA A 133 13.73 5.70 -5.63
N ARG A 134 14.53 4.63 -5.54
CA ARG A 134 15.80 4.50 -6.26
C ARG A 134 15.56 4.54 -7.77
N GLN A 135 16.55 5.00 -8.52
CA GLN A 135 16.43 5.18 -9.97
C GLN A 135 16.06 3.86 -10.66
N GLN A 136 16.67 2.75 -10.27
CA GLN A 136 16.39 1.42 -10.79
C GLN A 136 14.91 1.02 -10.67
N VAL A 137 14.25 1.46 -9.60
CA VAL A 137 12.83 1.21 -9.35
C VAL A 137 11.95 2.10 -10.21
N LYS A 138 12.34 3.37 -10.38
CA LYS A 138 11.66 4.31 -11.28
C LYS A 138 11.77 3.89 -12.74
N ASP A 139 12.89 3.29 -13.14
CA ASP A 139 13.14 2.84 -14.52
C ASP A 139 12.18 1.73 -14.96
N VAL A 140 11.69 0.91 -14.02
CA VAL A 140 10.69 -0.15 -14.30
C VAL A 140 9.25 0.26 -13.96
N ALA A 141 9.06 1.41 -13.30
CA ALA A 141 7.75 1.86 -12.87
C ALA A 141 6.92 2.35 -14.06
N HIS A 142 5.64 2.00 -14.04
CA HIS A 142 4.65 2.50 -14.99
C HIS A 142 4.15 3.90 -14.59
N TYR A 143 4.18 4.21 -13.30
CA TYR A 143 3.80 5.50 -12.74
C TYR A 143 4.72 5.83 -11.55
N VAL A 144 5.06 7.10 -11.40
CA VAL A 144 5.82 7.61 -10.25
C VAL A 144 4.93 8.60 -9.51
N THR A 145 4.73 8.39 -8.21
CA THR A 145 3.87 9.28 -7.42
C THR A 145 4.50 10.67 -7.30
N PRO A 146 3.70 11.75 -7.24
CA PRO A 146 4.21 13.09 -7.00
C PRO A 146 4.74 13.25 -5.56
N ASN A 147 4.14 12.61 -4.56
CA ASN A 147 4.61 12.66 -3.18
C ASN A 147 5.60 11.55 -2.87
N ARG A 148 6.36 11.77 -1.80
CA ARG A 148 7.31 10.79 -1.23
C ARG A 148 6.59 9.80 -0.32
N GLY A 149 7.19 8.65 -0.11
CA GLY A 149 6.74 7.68 0.87
C GLY A 149 6.64 8.29 2.26
N GLY A 150 5.61 7.88 2.99
CA GLY A 150 5.26 8.47 4.30
C GLY A 150 4.76 9.92 4.23
N GLN A 151 4.54 10.47 3.03
CA GLN A 151 4.07 11.83 2.81
C GLN A 151 2.86 11.88 1.86
N GLY A 152 2.11 10.78 1.72
CA GLY A 152 0.93 10.71 0.85
C GLY A 152 1.13 9.92 -0.45
N ALA A 153 2.29 9.29 -0.68
CA ALA A 153 2.50 8.48 -1.88
C ALA A 153 1.53 7.27 -1.98
N GLY A 154 1.16 6.67 -0.84
CA GLY A 154 0.16 5.62 -0.82
C GLY A 154 -1.21 6.13 -1.26
N ARG A 155 -1.57 7.34 -0.82
CA ARG A 155 -2.77 8.05 -1.27
C ARG A 155 -2.72 8.37 -2.76
N ASP A 156 -1.62 8.88 -3.27
CA ASP A 156 -1.44 9.18 -4.69
C ASP A 156 -1.67 7.95 -5.57
N ALA A 157 -1.13 6.79 -5.16
CA ALA A 157 -1.30 5.53 -5.89
C ALA A 157 -2.77 5.10 -5.94
N ILE A 158 -3.50 5.23 -4.83
CA ILE A 158 -4.91 4.85 -4.74
C ILE A 158 -5.77 5.80 -5.57
N ASP A 159 -5.57 7.11 -5.44
CA ASP A 159 -6.32 8.10 -6.21
C ASP A 159 -6.07 7.93 -7.72
N PHE A 160 -4.83 7.63 -8.11
CA PHE A 160 -4.51 7.31 -9.50
C PHE A 160 -5.31 6.10 -10.02
N ILE A 161 -5.34 5.00 -9.24
CA ILE A 161 -6.08 3.79 -9.63
C ILE A 161 -7.58 4.05 -9.71
N LEU A 162 -8.18 4.64 -8.67
CA LEU A 162 -9.62 4.90 -8.62
C LEU A 162 -10.04 5.93 -9.68
N SER A 163 -9.21 6.92 -9.98
CA SER A 163 -9.47 7.89 -11.05
C SER A 163 -9.45 7.21 -12.42
N ALA A 164 -8.45 6.38 -12.69
CA ALA A 164 -8.36 5.63 -13.95
C ALA A 164 -9.55 4.68 -14.14
N GLN A 165 -10.08 4.13 -13.05
CA GLN A 165 -11.29 3.30 -13.00
C GLN A 165 -12.60 4.11 -13.06
N GLY A 166 -12.54 5.44 -12.96
CA GLY A 166 -13.73 6.32 -12.97
C GLY A 166 -14.58 6.23 -11.69
N THR A 167 -14.02 5.74 -10.58
CA THR A 167 -14.75 5.47 -9.33
C THR A 167 -14.41 6.46 -8.22
N LEU A 168 -13.33 7.24 -8.31
CA LEU A 168 -12.84 8.11 -7.24
C LEU A 168 -13.92 9.06 -6.69
N ASP A 169 -14.58 9.85 -7.55
CA ASP A 169 -15.61 10.82 -7.11
C ASP A 169 -16.79 10.14 -6.42
N LYS A 170 -17.18 8.94 -6.90
CA LYS A 170 -18.24 8.15 -6.27
C LYS A 170 -17.80 7.69 -4.89
N VAL A 171 -16.60 7.12 -4.77
CA VAL A 171 -16.04 6.64 -3.51
C VAL A 171 -15.90 7.77 -2.48
N ILE A 172 -15.49 8.97 -2.91
CA ILE A 172 -15.44 10.15 -2.05
C ILE A 172 -16.84 10.51 -1.55
N ARG A 173 -17.86 10.57 -2.43
CA ARG A 173 -19.24 10.82 -2.01
C ARG A 173 -19.73 9.75 -1.04
N ASP A 174 -19.49 8.48 -1.34
CA ASP A 174 -19.88 7.35 -0.51
C ASP A 174 -19.20 7.41 0.88
N TYR A 175 -17.95 7.87 0.97
CA TYR A 175 -17.24 8.04 2.25
C TYR A 175 -17.78 9.19 3.09
N LEU A 176 -18.20 10.28 2.44
CA LEU A 176 -18.75 11.47 3.09
C LEU A 176 -20.23 11.33 3.49
N ASP A 177 -20.91 10.30 2.98
CA ASP A 177 -22.30 9.99 3.30
C ASP A 177 -22.40 9.33 4.69
N GLU A 178 -22.93 10.06 5.67
CA GLU A 178 -23.06 9.62 7.06
C GLU A 178 -23.99 8.40 7.21
N ASP A 179 -24.91 8.18 6.28
CA ASP A 179 -25.83 7.03 6.30
C ASP A 179 -25.22 5.78 5.63
N ASN A 180 -24.04 5.89 5.02
CA ASN A 180 -23.39 4.78 4.35
C ASN A 180 -22.66 3.86 5.33
N ARG A 181 -23.33 2.76 5.69
CA ARG A 181 -22.80 1.72 6.58
C ARG A 181 -21.47 1.12 6.10
N ALA A 182 -21.19 1.10 4.79
CA ALA A 182 -19.91 0.62 4.26
C ALA A 182 -18.75 1.59 4.56
N ALA A 183 -19.03 2.90 4.58
CA ALA A 183 -18.05 3.91 4.98
C ALA A 183 -17.70 3.79 6.47
N GLU A 184 -18.71 3.58 7.33
CA GLU A 184 -18.51 3.34 8.77
C GLU A 184 -17.65 2.10 9.05
N ILE A 185 -17.88 1.00 8.31
CA ILE A 185 -17.07 -0.22 8.43
C ILE A 185 -15.65 -0.01 7.89
N ALA A 186 -15.48 0.83 6.88
CA ALA A 186 -14.19 1.13 6.28
C ALA A 186 -13.36 2.13 7.10
N ASP A 187 -13.99 2.87 8.02
CA ASP A 187 -13.31 3.83 8.88
C ASP A 187 -12.32 3.14 9.84
N VAL A 188 -11.18 3.79 10.03
CA VAL A 188 -10.00 3.30 10.76
C VAL A 188 -9.81 4.03 12.10
N GLY A 189 -10.67 5.02 12.40
CA GLY A 189 -10.59 5.86 13.61
C GLY A 189 -11.15 5.26 14.89
N VAL A 190 -11.86 4.14 14.83
CA VAL A 190 -12.51 3.49 16.01
C VAL A 190 -11.58 2.51 16.74
N GLY A 191 -10.26 2.71 16.64
CA GLY A 191 -9.26 1.82 17.21
C GLY A 191 -9.45 1.63 18.72
N ASN A 192 -9.60 0.38 19.17
CA ASN A 192 -9.42 0.01 20.57
C ASN A 192 -7.95 0.28 20.92
N MET A 193 -7.66 1.44 21.49
CA MET A 193 -6.42 1.67 22.26
C MET A 193 -6.41 0.78 23.50
#